data_AF-A0A255R5I4-F1
#
_entry.id   AF-A0A255R5I4-F1
#
_cell.length_a   1.000
_cell.length_b   1.000
_cell.length_c   1.000
_cell.angle_alpha   90.00
_cell.angle_beta   90.00
_cell.angle_gamma   90.00
#
_symmetry.space_group_name_H-M   'P 1'
#
loop_
_entity.id
_entity.type
_entity.pdbx_description
1 polymer ?
#
loop_
_entity_poly.entity_id
_entity_poly.type
_entity_poly.pdbx_seq_one_letter_code
_entity_poly.pdbx_strand_id
1 'polypeptide(L)'
;MTFGTRRIAIISRNAICFAVACASLMGLWSDTAQAGERWTDLYGKHTIEADFIGLWGNTVVLQMNDGRRVSVSMDKLIAESRIRARQLEETQKKRRGEMRSLIENDAKEASAPAPTPLPEPPSVAPYQPYSGGGDVLSMLEWQNTQTRNGHVLLASYDMMPASYQADFERLTKASIEKLDPAGLDQVLKSVHSIGELIVTRQRWLFSYPRLSNIDEVNKETLKKATLAIGGIIRDGLDPEKLALTEIPNRPLRDWVKDLDSRVAPYIANLGDLSESLGMPEITYDVTNEADGKATVETKIGSTAIPVDYVQVEGKWMPADKTKEGWAELTKSWENGLTNTPSGSLLGAGQATMVTLMIDGFVQSALNAASPRELHAQMDTIVEGMKPLLSQIADARAAGQRMRGNGNSSSSSNYDYGSGYGTDYGSGMDSSSSSSSAYEEAMRQQSSGYEP
;
A
#
# COMPACT_ATOMS: atom_id res chain seq x y z
N MET A 1 22.88 -44.31 2.99
CA MET A 1 22.17 -43.45 3.94
C MET A 1 21.35 -42.48 3.12
N THR A 2 20.04 -42.71 3.08
CA THR A 2 19.07 -42.03 2.21
C THR A 2 18.62 -40.73 2.86
N PHE A 3 18.96 -39.59 2.25
CA PHE A 3 18.43 -38.29 2.66
C PHE A 3 16.97 -38.18 2.20
N GLY A 4 16.06 -38.16 3.18
CA GLY A 4 14.63 -38.01 2.97
C GLY A 4 14.28 -36.58 2.62
N THR A 5 13.70 -36.39 1.44
CA THR A 5 13.06 -35.14 1.00
C THR A 5 11.87 -34.85 1.91
N ARG A 6 12.01 -33.91 2.85
CA ARG A 6 10.86 -33.40 3.62
C ARG A 6 10.10 -32.40 2.75
N ARG A 7 9.14 -32.90 1.98
CA ARG A 7 8.08 -32.07 1.38
C ARG A 7 7.02 -31.82 2.45
N ILE A 8 6.95 -30.60 2.98
CA ILE A 8 5.81 -30.15 3.77
C ILE A 8 4.72 -29.74 2.77
N ALA A 9 3.85 -30.70 2.47
CA ALA A 9 2.59 -30.43 1.80
C ALA A 9 1.59 -29.96 2.86
N ILE A 10 1.28 -28.66 2.90
CA ILE A 10 0.09 -28.18 3.61
C ILE A 10 -1.11 -28.52 2.72
N ILE A 11 -1.80 -29.56 3.14
CA ILE A 11 -3.02 -30.08 2.56
C ILE A 11 -4.08 -28.98 2.57
N SER A 12 -4.57 -28.70 1.37
CA SER A 12 -5.84 -28.05 1.09
C SER A 12 -6.98 -28.66 1.92
N ARG A 13 -7.68 -27.82 2.68
CA ARG A 13 -8.96 -28.15 3.30
C ARG A 13 -9.97 -27.04 3.02
N ASN A 14 -10.84 -27.33 2.06
CA ASN A 14 -12.28 -27.02 2.08
C ASN A 14 -12.64 -25.52 1.98
N ALA A 15 -13.15 -24.96 0.87
CA ALA A 15 -14.22 -25.43 0.00
C ALA A 15 -15.31 -26.21 0.76
N ILE A 16 -16.49 -25.59 0.90
CA ILE A 16 -17.72 -26.07 1.54
C ILE A 16 -17.88 -25.57 2.98
N CYS A 17 -18.36 -24.33 3.12
CA CYS A 17 -19.46 -23.93 4.02
C CYS A 17 -19.66 -22.41 3.93
N PHE A 18 -20.29 -21.89 2.86
CA PHE A 18 -21.27 -20.79 2.90
C PHE A 18 -21.92 -20.61 1.52
N ALA A 19 -22.47 -21.72 0.99
CA ALA A 19 -23.47 -21.71 -0.07
C ALA A 19 -24.81 -22.22 0.49
N VAL A 20 -25.23 -21.68 1.64
CA VAL A 20 -26.57 -21.85 2.22
C VAL A 20 -26.98 -20.54 2.88
N ALA A 21 -27.33 -19.53 2.07
CA ALA A 21 -28.10 -18.36 2.51
C ALA A 21 -28.79 -17.57 1.37
N CYS A 22 -28.83 -18.08 0.13
CA CYS A 22 -29.47 -17.36 -1.00
C CYS A 22 -30.49 -18.21 -1.79
N ALA A 23 -30.96 -19.32 -1.22
CA ALA A 23 -32.00 -20.19 -1.80
C ALA A 23 -33.23 -20.31 -0.89
N SER A 24 -33.66 -19.19 -0.30
CA SER A 24 -34.91 -19.07 0.47
C SER A 24 -35.59 -17.70 0.34
N LEU A 25 -35.31 -16.94 -0.73
CA LEU A 25 -35.95 -15.63 -1.01
C LEU A 25 -36.94 -15.65 -2.18
N MET A 26 -37.47 -16.83 -2.53
CA MET A 26 -38.64 -16.97 -3.41
C MET A 26 -39.61 -17.96 -2.81
N GLY A 27 -40.40 -17.48 -1.84
CA GLY A 27 -41.47 -18.25 -1.23
C GLY A 27 -41.97 -17.54 0.02
N LEU A 28 -43.20 -17.00 -0.07
CA LEU A 28 -44.02 -16.49 1.03
C LEU A 28 -43.71 -15.06 1.50
N TRP A 29 -43.82 -14.09 0.58
CA TRP A 29 -44.51 -12.84 0.97
C TRP A 29 -46.00 -13.13 0.76
N SER A 30 -46.62 -13.76 1.76
CA SER A 30 -48.03 -13.47 1.97
C SER A 30 -48.06 -11.99 2.34
N ASP A 31 -48.50 -11.14 1.42
CA ASP A 31 -49.08 -9.86 1.79
C ASP A 31 -50.22 -10.19 2.76
N THR A 32 -49.91 -10.29 4.06
CA THR A 32 -50.92 -9.99 5.05
C THR A 32 -51.22 -8.52 4.78
N ALA A 33 -52.26 -8.26 3.99
CA ALA A 33 -52.86 -6.95 3.87
C ALA A 33 -53.09 -6.48 5.30
N GLN A 34 -52.18 -5.63 5.79
CA GLN A 34 -52.29 -5.03 7.09
C GLN A 34 -53.58 -4.23 6.99
N ALA A 35 -54.62 -4.67 7.70
CA ALA A 35 -55.92 -4.03 7.61
C ALA A 35 -55.71 -2.55 7.96
N GLY A 36 -55.93 -1.67 6.97
CA GLY A 36 -55.72 -0.24 7.11
C GLY A 36 -56.49 0.28 8.33
N GLU A 37 -55.94 1.28 9.01
CA GLU A 37 -56.56 1.83 10.22
C GLU A 37 -57.98 2.34 9.92
N ARG A 38 -58.89 2.24 10.90
CA ARG A 38 -60.28 2.69 10.76
C ARG A 38 -60.41 4.16 11.12
N TRP A 39 -60.96 4.94 10.17
CA TRP A 39 -61.21 6.36 10.31
C TRP A 39 -62.70 6.62 10.24
N THR A 40 -63.29 7.16 11.31
CA THR A 40 -64.74 7.34 11.42
C THR A 40 -65.11 8.83 11.43
N ASP A 41 -66.17 9.16 10.69
CA ASP A 41 -66.71 10.52 10.64
C ASP A 41 -67.37 10.93 11.97
N LEU A 42 -67.52 12.24 12.20
CA LEU A 42 -68.06 12.82 13.43
C LEU A 42 -69.44 12.26 13.81
N TYR A 43 -70.24 11.84 12.83
CA TYR A 43 -71.59 11.32 13.02
C TYR A 43 -71.64 9.80 13.22
N GLY A 44 -70.50 9.10 13.14
CA GLY A 44 -70.40 7.64 13.19
C GLY A 44 -71.01 6.93 11.99
N LYS A 45 -71.41 7.65 10.93
CA LYS A 45 -72.18 7.11 9.80
C LYS A 45 -71.28 6.50 8.73
N HIS A 46 -70.07 7.02 8.60
CA HIS A 46 -69.10 6.59 7.60
C HIS A 46 -67.79 6.21 8.28
N THR A 47 -67.34 4.96 8.08
CA THR A 47 -66.02 4.49 8.50
C THR A 47 -65.27 4.01 7.28
N ILE A 48 -64.03 4.45 7.12
CA ILE A 48 -63.14 4.04 6.03
C ILE A 48 -61.92 3.34 6.62
N GLU A 49 -61.47 2.28 5.96
CA GLU A 49 -60.19 1.62 6.27
C GLU A 49 -59.14 2.17 5.30
N ALA A 50 -58.13 2.83 5.85
CA ALA A 50 -57.11 3.51 5.06
C ALA A 50 -55.83 3.74 5.87
N ASP A 51 -54.70 3.82 5.20
CA ASP A 51 -53.40 4.11 5.78
C ASP A 51 -53.17 5.61 5.91
N PHE A 52 -52.61 6.04 7.05
CA PHE A 52 -52.26 7.43 7.27
C PHE A 52 -51.05 7.84 6.44
N ILE A 53 -51.24 8.78 5.50
CA ILE A 53 -50.13 9.36 4.72
C ILE A 53 -49.53 10.55 5.46
N GLY A 54 -50.36 11.47 5.96
CA GLY A 54 -49.90 12.68 6.62
C GLY A 54 -51.01 13.65 7.00
N LEU A 55 -50.63 14.72 7.69
CA LEU A 55 -51.50 15.84 8.07
C LEU A 55 -51.00 17.12 7.37
N TRP A 56 -51.89 17.79 6.63
CA TRP A 56 -51.63 19.10 6.01
C TRP A 56 -52.61 20.13 6.54
N GLY A 57 -52.12 21.03 7.40
CA GLY A 57 -52.98 21.97 8.11
C GLY A 57 -54.01 21.24 8.98
N ASN A 58 -55.31 21.44 8.71
CA ASN A 58 -56.39 20.76 9.43
C ASN A 58 -56.96 19.53 8.68
N THR A 59 -56.23 19.00 7.69
CA THR A 59 -56.72 17.90 6.84
C THR A 59 -55.81 16.68 6.94
N VAL A 60 -56.39 15.53 7.29
CA VAL A 60 -55.74 14.22 7.27
C VAL A 60 -55.82 13.67 5.85
N VAL A 61 -54.71 13.16 5.34
CA VAL A 61 -54.70 12.45 4.06
C VAL A 61 -54.41 10.99 4.29
N LEU A 62 -55.31 10.17 3.73
CA LEU A 62 -55.39 8.75 3.91
C LEU A 62 -55.27 8.05 2.56
N GLN A 63 -54.62 6.89 2.51
CA GLN A 63 -54.54 6.03 1.34
C GLN A 63 -55.42 4.81 1.54
N MET A 64 -56.41 4.63 0.68
CA MET A 64 -57.23 3.41 0.68
C MET A 64 -56.44 2.24 0.07
N ASN A 65 -56.91 1.01 0.30
CA ASN A 65 -56.28 -0.21 -0.20
C ASN A 65 -56.21 -0.28 -1.75
N ASP A 66 -57.08 0.46 -2.45
CA ASP A 66 -57.06 0.60 -3.92
C ASP A 66 -56.01 1.62 -4.41
N GLY A 67 -55.21 2.18 -3.50
CA GLY A 67 -54.20 3.19 -3.76
C GLY A 67 -54.75 4.62 -3.89
N ARG A 68 -56.07 4.83 -3.86
CA ARG A 68 -56.66 6.18 -3.95
C ARG A 68 -56.38 6.96 -2.67
N ARG A 69 -56.10 8.25 -2.82
CA ARG A 69 -55.88 9.18 -1.70
C ARG A 69 -57.14 9.95 -1.40
N VAL A 70 -57.50 10.04 -0.12
CA VAL A 70 -58.66 10.80 0.36
C VAL A 70 -58.22 11.78 1.42
N SER A 71 -58.70 13.02 1.28
CA SER A 71 -58.43 14.12 2.21
C SER A 71 -59.66 14.35 3.08
N VAL A 72 -59.52 14.16 4.39
CA VAL A 72 -60.61 14.33 5.36
C VAL A 72 -60.25 15.42 6.34
N SER A 73 -61.12 16.41 6.52
CA SER A 73 -60.93 17.45 7.53
C SER A 73 -60.97 16.83 8.94
N MET A 74 -60.03 17.23 9.80
CA MET A 74 -59.99 16.83 11.21
C MET A 74 -61.31 17.15 11.94
N ASP A 75 -61.97 18.26 11.58
CA ASP A 75 -63.25 18.67 12.19
C ASP A 75 -64.41 17.71 11.86
N LYS A 76 -64.23 16.89 10.82
CA LYS A 76 -65.21 15.89 10.38
C LYS A 76 -64.93 14.48 10.90
N LEU A 77 -63.85 14.27 11.66
CA LEU A 77 -63.51 12.98 12.28
C LEU A 77 -64.02 12.91 13.73
N ILE A 78 -64.28 11.71 14.26
CA ILE A 78 -64.50 11.54 15.71
C ILE A 78 -63.25 11.88 16.53
N ALA A 79 -63.43 12.11 17.83
CA ALA A 79 -62.34 12.45 18.75
C ALA A 79 -61.19 11.43 18.73
N GLU A 80 -61.50 10.13 18.70
CA GLU A 80 -60.50 9.06 18.67
C GLU A 80 -59.62 9.11 17.41
N SER A 81 -60.24 9.18 16.21
CA SER A 81 -59.52 9.33 14.95
C SER A 81 -58.69 10.62 14.88
N ARG A 82 -59.14 11.73 15.50
CA ARG A 82 -58.35 12.96 15.60
C ARG A 82 -57.11 12.79 16.48
N ILE A 83 -57.26 12.16 17.65
CA ILE A 83 -56.14 11.88 18.56
C ILE A 83 -55.12 11.00 17.84
N ARG A 84 -55.59 9.95 17.17
CA ARG A 84 -54.75 9.04 16.40
C ARG A 84 -54.01 9.75 15.26
N ALA A 85 -54.68 10.58 14.48
CA ALA A 85 -54.04 11.37 13.41
C ALA A 85 -52.88 12.23 13.94
N ARG A 86 -53.08 12.90 15.09
CA ARG A 86 -52.02 13.71 15.73
C ARG A 86 -50.85 12.86 16.22
N GLN A 87 -51.12 11.73 16.87
CA GLN A 87 -50.07 10.80 17.32
C GLN A 87 -49.24 10.25 16.15
N LEU A 88 -49.91 9.89 15.04
CA LEU A 88 -49.24 9.40 13.83
C LEU A 88 -48.44 10.50 13.13
N GLU A 89 -48.96 11.72 13.08
CA GLU A 89 -48.22 12.89 12.58
C GLU A 89 -46.95 13.13 13.41
N GLU A 90 -47.06 13.16 14.74
CA GLU A 90 -45.92 13.34 15.65
C GLU A 90 -44.88 12.23 15.45
N THR A 91 -45.33 10.97 15.35
CA THR A 91 -44.47 9.81 15.11
C THR A 91 -43.77 9.90 13.75
N GLN A 92 -44.50 10.24 12.68
CA GLN A 92 -43.91 10.42 11.37
C GLN A 92 -42.94 11.61 11.33
N LYS A 93 -43.27 12.72 12.00
CA LYS A 93 -42.41 13.91 12.09
C LYS A 93 -41.11 13.57 12.82
N LYS A 94 -41.18 12.81 13.91
CA LYS A 94 -40.02 12.29 14.62
C LYS A 94 -39.17 11.40 13.71
N ARG A 95 -39.77 10.39 13.06
CA ARG A 95 -39.06 9.50 12.11
C ARG A 95 -38.42 10.26 10.95
N ARG A 96 -39.12 11.25 10.36
CA ARG A 96 -38.56 12.12 9.32
C ARG A 96 -37.39 12.95 9.83
N GLY A 97 -37.49 13.47 11.05
CA GLY A 97 -36.40 14.19 11.71
C GLY A 97 -35.17 13.31 11.94
N GLU A 98 -35.37 12.09 12.45
CA GLU A 98 -34.32 11.09 12.65
C GLU A 98 -33.67 10.69 11.32
N MET A 99 -34.48 10.36 10.30
CA MET A 99 -33.98 10.00 8.97
C MET A 99 -33.22 11.16 8.32
N ARG A 100 -33.72 12.39 8.42
CA ARG A 100 -33.02 13.57 7.92
C ARG A 100 -31.70 13.78 8.65
N SER A 101 -31.67 13.62 9.96
CA SER A 101 -30.42 13.71 10.73
C SER A 101 -29.44 12.62 10.32
N LEU A 102 -29.90 11.40 10.05
CA LEU A 102 -29.06 10.31 9.58
C LEU A 102 -28.48 10.62 8.20
N ILE A 103 -29.30 11.05 7.23
CA ILE A 103 -28.84 11.46 5.89
C ILE A 103 -27.87 12.65 5.97
N GLU A 104 -28.14 13.64 6.82
CA GLU A 104 -27.25 14.80 7.01
C GLU A 104 -25.92 14.38 7.63
N ASN A 105 -25.92 13.42 8.56
CA ASN A 105 -24.69 12.87 9.16
C ASN A 105 -23.91 12.04 8.15
N ASP A 106 -24.56 11.16 7.39
CA ASP A 106 -23.93 10.36 6.33
C ASP A 106 -23.34 11.26 5.23
N ALA A 107 -24.02 12.33 4.85
CA ALA A 107 -23.50 13.30 3.89
C ALA A 107 -22.30 14.09 4.44
N LYS A 108 -22.32 14.47 5.72
CA LYS A 108 -21.17 15.09 6.41
C LYS A 108 -19.99 14.12 6.48
N GLU A 109 -20.25 12.86 6.79
CA GLU A 109 -19.22 11.85 6.86
C GLU A 109 -18.63 11.56 5.47
N ALA A 110 -19.46 11.37 4.45
CA ALA A 110 -19.03 11.14 3.08
C ALA A 110 -18.24 12.32 2.48
N SER A 111 -18.54 13.54 2.91
CA SER A 111 -17.79 14.75 2.51
C SER A 111 -16.53 15.01 3.34
N ALA A 112 -16.38 14.35 4.48
CA ALA A 112 -15.18 14.47 5.31
C ALA A 112 -13.93 13.94 4.57
N PRO A 113 -12.74 14.53 4.81
CA PRO A 113 -11.51 14.17 4.11
C PRO A 113 -10.98 12.78 4.46
N ALA A 114 -11.22 12.32 5.69
CA ALA A 114 -10.91 10.99 6.16
C ALA A 114 -11.93 10.51 7.20
N PRO A 115 -12.02 9.20 7.44
CA PRO A 115 -12.73 8.65 8.60
C PRO A 115 -12.18 9.21 9.91
N THR A 116 -13.02 9.26 10.94
CA THR A 116 -12.61 9.63 12.31
C THR A 116 -13.13 8.55 13.29
N PRO A 117 -12.26 7.83 14.01
CA PRO A 117 -10.80 7.92 14.00
C PRO A 117 -10.19 7.45 12.66
N LEU A 118 -8.92 7.80 12.44
CA LEU A 118 -8.18 7.31 11.28
C LEU A 118 -8.04 5.78 11.37
N PRO A 119 -8.15 5.05 10.25
CA PRO A 119 -7.97 3.61 10.24
C PRO A 119 -6.52 3.27 10.61
N GLU A 120 -6.35 2.48 11.66
CA GLU A 120 -5.07 1.90 12.04
C GLU A 120 -4.93 0.49 11.43
N PRO A 121 -3.72 0.09 11.03
CA PRO A 121 -3.49 -1.27 10.57
C PRO A 121 -3.71 -2.27 11.72
N PRO A 122 -4.05 -3.53 11.42
CA PRO A 122 -4.11 -4.58 12.43
C PRO A 122 -2.79 -4.70 13.20
N SER A 123 -2.86 -4.96 14.50
CA SER A 123 -1.68 -5.27 15.29
C SER A 123 -1.03 -6.57 14.80
N VAL A 124 0.30 -6.59 14.72
CA VAL A 124 1.09 -7.74 14.25
C VAL A 124 1.68 -8.53 15.41
N ALA A 125 2.03 -9.79 15.16
CA ALA A 125 2.73 -10.61 16.13
C ALA A 125 4.08 -9.97 16.50
N PRO A 126 4.49 -10.00 17.78
CA PRO A 126 5.72 -9.36 18.21
C PRO A 126 6.95 -10.05 17.61
N TYR A 127 7.99 -9.26 17.33
CA TYR A 127 9.27 -9.73 16.82
C TYR A 127 9.83 -10.88 17.66
N GLN A 128 10.27 -11.94 16.97
CA GLN A 128 10.95 -13.08 17.58
C GLN A 128 12.43 -13.05 17.19
N PRO A 129 13.36 -12.85 18.15
CA PRO A 129 14.79 -12.89 17.87
C PRO A 129 15.22 -14.21 17.24
N TYR A 130 16.14 -14.14 16.27
CA TYR A 130 16.73 -15.35 15.74
C TYR A 130 17.59 -16.03 16.81
N SER A 131 17.42 -17.34 16.99
CA SER A 131 18.19 -18.14 17.95
C SER A 131 19.69 -18.20 17.62
N GLY A 132 20.09 -17.77 16.41
CA GLY A 132 21.50 -17.64 16.03
C GLY A 132 22.18 -18.97 15.69
N GLY A 133 21.45 -20.08 15.66
CA GLY A 133 21.95 -21.39 15.26
C GLY A 133 20.88 -22.20 14.52
N GLY A 134 21.32 -23.16 13.72
CA GLY A 134 20.46 -24.03 12.91
C GLY A 134 20.98 -24.23 11.49
N ASP A 135 20.23 -25.05 10.74
CA ASP A 135 20.42 -25.20 9.30
C ASP A 135 19.99 -23.93 8.54
N VAL A 136 20.36 -23.84 7.25
CA VAL A 136 20.04 -22.65 6.44
C VAL A 136 18.53 -22.48 6.28
N LEU A 137 17.78 -23.59 6.23
CA LEU A 137 16.33 -23.58 6.07
C LEU A 137 15.65 -22.93 7.26
N SER A 138 16.04 -23.28 8.49
CA SER A 138 15.49 -22.70 9.72
C SER A 138 15.68 -21.18 9.77
N MET A 139 16.82 -20.69 9.28
CA MET A 139 17.11 -19.25 9.17
C MET A 139 16.17 -18.57 8.17
N LEU A 140 15.98 -19.16 6.98
CA LEU A 140 15.09 -18.63 5.93
C LEU A 140 13.62 -18.67 6.34
N GLU A 141 13.17 -19.74 7.00
CA GLU A 141 11.80 -19.85 7.53
C GLU A 141 11.54 -18.83 8.63
N TRP A 142 12.52 -18.62 9.53
CA TRP A 142 12.44 -17.56 10.53
C TRP A 142 12.35 -16.18 9.87
N GLN A 143 13.19 -15.89 8.86
CA GLN A 143 13.18 -14.63 8.13
C GLN A 143 11.83 -14.40 7.42
N ASN A 144 11.30 -15.44 6.76
CA ASN A 144 9.99 -15.37 6.10
C ASN A 144 8.88 -15.07 7.12
N THR A 145 8.93 -15.71 8.29
CA THR A 145 8.00 -15.45 9.39
C THR A 145 8.09 -14.01 9.90
N GLN A 146 9.29 -13.48 10.14
CA GLN A 146 9.44 -12.09 10.56
C GLN A 146 8.99 -11.11 9.47
N THR A 147 9.25 -11.41 8.21
CA THR A 147 8.83 -10.59 7.06
C THR A 147 7.30 -10.55 6.94
N ARG A 148 6.62 -11.68 7.10
CA ARG A 148 5.15 -11.76 7.16
C ARG A 148 4.58 -10.94 8.30
N ASN A 149 5.24 -10.96 9.46
CA ASN A 149 4.86 -10.14 10.61
C ASN A 149 5.28 -8.66 10.46
N GLY A 150 5.88 -8.26 9.33
CA GLY A 150 6.29 -6.89 9.03
C GLY A 150 7.64 -6.47 9.61
N HIS A 151 8.33 -7.34 10.35
CA HIS A 151 9.59 -7.05 11.03
C HIS A 151 10.82 -7.20 10.14
N VAL A 152 10.74 -6.71 8.90
CA VAL A 152 11.78 -6.90 7.89
C VAL A 152 13.07 -6.17 8.25
N LEU A 153 13.00 -4.98 8.84
CA LEU A 153 14.18 -4.15 9.11
C LEU A 153 15.02 -4.77 10.21
N LEU A 154 14.39 -5.12 11.33
CA LEU A 154 15.09 -5.72 12.47
C LEU A 154 15.55 -7.15 12.15
N ALA A 155 14.77 -7.93 11.39
CA ALA A 155 15.20 -9.26 10.95
C ALA A 155 16.44 -9.18 10.05
N SER A 156 16.46 -8.26 9.08
CA SER A 156 17.64 -8.00 8.23
C SER A 156 18.86 -7.52 9.01
N TYR A 157 18.68 -6.79 10.11
CA TYR A 157 19.80 -6.44 10.98
C TYR A 157 20.32 -7.67 11.77
N ASP A 158 19.42 -8.41 12.42
CA ASP A 158 19.77 -9.52 13.32
C ASP A 158 20.28 -10.79 12.59
N MET A 159 20.02 -10.91 11.29
CA MET A 159 20.61 -11.99 10.46
C MET A 159 22.10 -11.76 10.18
N MET A 160 22.58 -10.51 10.23
CA MET A 160 23.97 -10.22 9.90
C MET A 160 24.93 -10.77 10.98
N PRO A 161 26.14 -11.19 10.60
CA PRO A 161 27.26 -11.42 11.52
C PRO A 161 27.52 -10.22 12.43
N ALA A 162 28.08 -10.45 13.61
CA ALA A 162 28.33 -9.39 14.58
C ALA A 162 29.33 -8.35 14.05
N SER A 163 30.36 -8.78 13.31
CA SER A 163 31.28 -7.86 12.65
C SER A 163 30.60 -6.96 11.63
N TYR A 164 29.64 -7.51 10.87
CA TYR A 164 28.92 -6.75 9.84
C TYR A 164 27.95 -5.75 10.48
N GLN A 165 27.30 -6.13 11.58
CA GLN A 165 26.48 -5.21 12.39
C GLN A 165 27.32 -4.04 12.92
N ALA A 166 28.55 -4.31 13.38
CA ALA A 166 29.46 -3.28 13.88
C ALA A 166 29.93 -2.34 12.76
N ASP A 167 30.27 -2.87 11.58
CA ASP A 167 30.58 -2.05 10.41
C ASP A 167 29.39 -1.18 9.99
N PHE A 168 28.20 -1.76 9.91
CA PHE A 168 26.99 -1.04 9.54
C PHE A 168 26.67 0.07 10.54
N GLU A 169 26.83 -0.18 11.85
CA GLU A 169 26.68 0.84 12.89
C GLU A 169 27.67 1.99 12.72
N ARG A 170 28.96 1.65 12.54
CA ARG A 170 30.01 2.65 12.34
C ARG A 170 29.75 3.50 11.09
N LEU A 171 29.38 2.88 9.98
CA LEU A 171 29.10 3.57 8.72
C LEU A 171 27.84 4.44 8.80
N THR A 172 26.81 3.96 9.50
CA THR A 172 25.59 4.75 9.73
C THR A 172 25.88 5.99 10.55
N LYS A 173 26.63 5.86 11.66
CA LYS A 173 27.05 6.99 12.49
C LYS A 173 27.89 8.00 11.68
N ALA A 174 28.88 7.51 10.93
CA ALA A 174 29.70 8.36 10.06
C ALA A 174 28.88 9.06 8.97
N SER A 175 27.85 8.41 8.42
CA SER A 175 26.95 9.01 7.43
C SER A 175 26.12 10.14 8.03
N ILE A 176 25.63 9.97 9.27
CA ILE A 176 24.84 10.98 9.97
C ILE A 176 25.66 12.23 10.28
N GLU A 177 26.95 12.07 10.62
CA GLU A 177 27.87 13.20 10.80
C GLU A 177 28.08 14.02 9.50
N LYS A 178 27.79 13.43 8.34
CA LYS A 178 27.88 14.11 7.04
C LYS A 178 26.60 14.79 6.60
N LEU A 179 25.47 14.54 7.27
CA LEU A 179 24.19 15.17 6.98
C LEU A 179 24.15 16.61 7.51
N ASP A 180 23.53 17.52 6.75
CA ASP A 180 23.08 18.81 7.30
C ASP A 180 21.78 18.59 8.09
N PRO A 181 21.76 18.81 9.42
CA PRO A 181 20.56 18.56 10.22
C PRO A 181 19.34 19.36 9.75
N ALA A 182 19.55 20.59 9.27
CA ALA A 182 18.46 21.45 8.80
C ALA A 182 17.89 20.94 7.47
N GLY A 183 18.75 20.65 6.48
CA GLY A 183 18.32 20.06 5.20
C GLY A 183 17.64 18.71 5.38
N LEU A 184 18.13 17.87 6.29
CA LEU A 184 17.52 16.57 6.61
C LEU A 184 16.13 16.72 7.23
N ASP A 185 15.99 17.57 8.26
CA ASP A 185 14.69 17.85 8.90
C ASP A 185 13.68 18.38 7.88
N GLN A 186 14.12 19.29 6.99
CA GLN A 186 13.28 19.82 5.93
C GLN A 186 12.81 18.73 4.96
N VAL A 187 13.71 17.87 4.47
CA VAL A 187 13.36 16.77 3.57
C VAL A 187 12.42 15.78 4.26
N LEU A 188 12.69 15.41 5.52
CA LEU A 188 11.84 14.50 6.28
C LEU A 188 10.45 15.09 6.48
N LYS A 189 10.32 16.38 6.82
CA LYS A 189 9.01 17.06 6.94
C LYS A 189 8.25 17.05 5.62
N SER A 190 8.91 17.33 4.50
CA SER A 190 8.29 17.28 3.17
C SER A 190 7.82 15.87 2.83
N VAL A 191 8.65 14.85 3.02
CA VAL A 191 8.26 13.46 2.75
C VAL A 191 7.14 13.00 3.70
N HIS A 192 7.23 13.32 4.98
CA HIS A 192 6.20 13.04 5.99
C HIS A 192 4.85 13.67 5.59
N SER A 193 4.85 14.87 5.00
CA SER A 193 3.63 15.53 4.53
C SER A 193 2.89 14.74 3.45
N ILE A 194 3.57 13.90 2.66
CA ILE A 194 2.95 12.96 1.73
C ILE A 194 2.14 11.91 2.49
N GLY A 195 2.72 11.33 3.54
CA GLY A 195 2.04 10.37 4.41
C GLY A 195 0.81 10.98 5.08
N GLU A 196 0.95 12.21 5.60
CA GLU A 196 -0.17 12.98 6.15
C GLU A 196 -1.27 13.21 5.11
N LEU A 197 -0.93 13.64 3.89
CA LEU A 197 -1.91 13.84 2.81
C LEU A 197 -2.68 12.56 2.52
N ILE A 198 -1.97 11.44 2.34
CA ILE A 198 -2.57 10.15 2.04
C ILE A 198 -3.57 9.75 3.12
N VAL A 199 -3.18 9.82 4.39
CA VAL A 199 -3.98 9.32 5.50
C VAL A 199 -5.15 10.25 5.82
N THR A 200 -4.90 11.56 5.86
CA THR A 200 -5.88 12.58 6.29
C THR A 200 -6.85 12.99 5.18
N ARG A 201 -6.50 12.79 3.90
CA ARG A 201 -7.36 13.11 2.74
C ARG A 201 -7.80 11.86 1.96
N GLN A 202 -7.71 10.67 2.56
CA GLN A 202 -7.99 9.41 1.87
C GLN A 202 -9.34 9.36 1.13
N ARG A 203 -10.44 9.85 1.72
CA ARG A 203 -11.77 9.81 1.07
C ARG A 203 -11.77 10.65 -0.20
N TRP A 204 -11.14 11.81 -0.15
CA TRP A 204 -11.03 12.71 -1.29
C TRP A 204 -10.07 12.16 -2.35
N LEU A 205 -8.94 11.57 -1.95
CA LEU A 205 -7.99 10.94 -2.87
C LEU A 205 -8.64 9.80 -3.67
N PHE A 206 -9.38 8.90 -3.00
CA PHE A 206 -10.04 7.77 -3.67
C PHE A 206 -11.37 8.13 -4.34
N SER A 207 -11.85 9.36 -4.17
CA SER A 207 -12.98 9.91 -4.95
C SER A 207 -12.52 10.66 -6.21
N TYR A 208 -11.22 10.63 -6.54
CA TYR A 208 -10.67 11.32 -7.70
C TYR A 208 -11.20 10.73 -9.02
N PRO A 209 -11.77 11.55 -9.94
CA PRO A 209 -12.43 11.03 -11.15
C PRO A 209 -11.56 10.13 -12.03
N ARG A 210 -10.23 10.30 -12.08
CA ARG A 210 -9.37 9.42 -12.88
C ARG A 210 -9.34 7.97 -12.37
N LEU A 211 -9.74 7.74 -11.12
CA LEU A 211 -9.86 6.40 -10.52
C LEU A 211 -11.24 5.76 -10.78
N SER A 212 -12.19 6.46 -11.42
CA SER A 212 -13.54 5.93 -11.66
C SER A 212 -13.56 4.75 -12.63
N ASN A 213 -12.52 4.58 -13.44
CA ASN A 213 -12.41 3.51 -14.43
C ASN A 213 -11.80 2.23 -13.85
N ILE A 214 -11.37 2.26 -12.59
CA ILE A 214 -10.85 1.09 -11.88
C ILE A 214 -12.05 0.37 -11.24
N ASP A 215 -12.16 -0.94 -11.41
CA ASP A 215 -13.19 -1.72 -10.72
C ASP A 215 -12.99 -1.69 -9.19
N GLU A 216 -14.06 -1.97 -8.45
CA GLU A 216 -14.05 -1.82 -6.99
C GLU A 216 -13.02 -2.72 -6.28
N VAL A 217 -12.70 -3.91 -6.83
CA VAL A 217 -11.71 -4.82 -6.23
C VAL A 217 -10.32 -4.23 -6.35
N ASN A 218 -9.95 -3.77 -7.55
CA ASN A 218 -8.66 -3.12 -7.78
C ASN A 218 -8.55 -1.76 -7.06
N LYS A 219 -9.66 -1.03 -6.93
CA LYS A 219 -9.70 0.24 -6.21
C LYS A 219 -9.50 0.05 -4.71
N GLU A 220 -10.13 -0.94 -4.11
CA GLU A 220 -9.94 -1.26 -2.68
C GLU A 220 -8.51 -1.77 -2.42
N THR A 221 -7.96 -2.58 -3.33
CA THR A 221 -6.55 -3.01 -3.28
C THR A 221 -5.61 -1.82 -3.33
N LEU A 222 -5.80 -0.92 -4.29
CA LEU A 222 -5.00 0.31 -4.43
C LEU A 222 -5.11 1.16 -3.16
N LYS A 223 -6.32 1.28 -2.59
CA LYS A 223 -6.56 2.02 -1.36
C LYS A 223 -5.80 1.42 -0.19
N LYS A 224 -5.87 0.10 0.04
CA LYS A 224 -5.13 -0.58 1.09
C LYS A 224 -3.62 -0.41 0.93
N ALA A 225 -3.09 -0.62 -0.28
CA ALA A 225 -1.67 -0.42 -0.57
C ALA A 225 -1.23 1.02 -0.26
N THR A 226 -1.97 2.00 -0.77
CA THR A 226 -1.65 3.41 -0.62
C THR A 226 -1.72 3.85 0.83
N LEU A 227 -2.74 3.40 1.58
CA LEU A 227 -2.85 3.69 3.01
C LEU A 227 -1.72 3.04 3.82
N ALA A 228 -1.32 1.82 3.49
CA ALA A 228 -0.19 1.16 4.14
C ALA A 228 1.12 1.90 3.86
N ILE A 229 1.38 2.31 2.62
CA ILE A 229 2.54 3.14 2.26
C ILE A 229 2.48 4.50 2.97
N GLY A 230 1.30 5.13 3.00
CA GLY A 230 1.09 6.39 3.71
C GLY A 230 1.39 6.28 5.20
N GLY A 231 1.01 5.16 5.82
CA GLY A 231 1.37 4.82 7.20
C GLY A 231 2.86 4.59 7.41
N ILE A 232 3.55 3.85 6.52
CA ILE A 232 5.01 3.67 6.59
C ILE A 232 5.72 5.02 6.49
N ILE A 233 5.31 5.89 5.57
CA ILE A 233 5.89 7.23 5.43
C ILE A 233 5.62 8.05 6.68
N ARG A 234 4.37 8.10 7.13
CA ARG A 234 3.95 8.89 8.29
C ARG A 234 4.65 8.43 9.56
N ASP A 235 4.47 7.17 9.95
CA ASP A 235 5.01 6.68 11.22
C ASP A 235 6.46 6.25 11.14
N GLY A 236 7.00 5.95 9.96
CA GLY A 236 8.40 5.58 9.78
C GLY A 236 9.32 6.79 9.58
N LEU A 237 8.87 7.83 8.87
CA LEU A 237 9.69 9.01 8.52
C LEU A 237 9.28 10.29 9.27
N ASP A 238 8.46 10.17 10.31
CA ASP A 238 8.21 11.23 11.29
C ASP A 238 9.56 11.78 11.83
N PRO A 239 9.91 13.05 11.60
CA PRO A 239 11.19 13.62 12.01
C PRO A 239 11.43 13.51 13.52
N GLU A 240 10.39 13.68 14.34
CA GLU A 240 10.50 13.65 15.80
C GLU A 240 10.71 12.23 16.31
N LYS A 241 10.01 11.25 15.73
CA LYS A 241 10.15 9.83 16.14
C LYS A 241 11.35 9.15 15.51
N LEU A 242 11.77 9.56 14.31
CA LEU A 242 12.94 8.99 13.62
C LEU A 242 14.23 9.41 14.33
N ALA A 243 14.29 10.61 14.90
CA ALA A 243 15.34 11.05 15.82
C ALA A 243 16.77 10.70 15.35
N LEU A 244 17.08 10.94 14.07
CA LEU A 244 18.36 10.53 13.46
C LEU A 244 19.58 11.14 14.19
N THR A 245 19.40 12.30 14.80
CA THR A 245 20.42 12.99 15.60
C THR A 245 20.78 12.26 16.90
N GLU A 246 19.94 11.31 17.35
CA GLU A 246 20.20 10.50 18.54
C GLU A 246 21.02 9.24 18.23
N ILE A 247 21.04 8.77 16.98
CA ILE A 247 21.76 7.55 16.56
C ILE A 247 23.23 7.53 16.98
N PRO A 248 24.01 8.64 16.90
CA PRO A 248 25.39 8.64 17.38
C PRO A 248 25.53 8.23 18.86
N ASN A 249 24.51 8.48 19.68
CA ASN A 249 24.53 8.32 21.13
C ASN A 249 23.80 7.06 21.64
N ARG A 250 23.27 6.20 20.74
CA ARG A 250 22.59 4.95 21.12
C ARG A 250 23.03 3.78 20.23
N PRO A 251 22.81 2.51 20.66
CA PRO A 251 23.04 1.35 19.80
C PRO A 251 22.15 1.41 18.56
N LEU A 252 22.72 1.15 17.37
CA LEU A 252 21.95 1.23 16.12
C LEU A 252 20.80 0.22 16.11
N ARG A 253 21.03 -0.98 16.65
CA ARG A 253 20.01 -2.03 16.76
C ARG A 253 18.75 -1.56 17.48
N ASP A 254 18.89 -0.81 18.58
CA ASP A 254 17.75 -0.34 19.34
C ASP A 254 16.96 0.70 18.54
N TRP A 255 17.65 1.55 17.80
CA TRP A 255 17.00 2.50 16.88
C TRP A 255 16.25 1.78 15.74
N VAL A 256 16.87 0.75 15.13
CA VAL A 256 16.22 -0.08 14.11
C VAL A 256 14.99 -0.77 14.69
N LYS A 257 15.06 -1.29 15.91
CA LYS A 257 13.93 -1.93 16.60
C LYS A 257 12.76 -0.95 16.81
N ASP A 258 13.03 0.28 17.23
CA ASP A 258 11.99 1.29 17.42
C ASP A 258 11.33 1.66 16.09
N LEU A 259 12.12 1.86 15.03
CA LEU A 259 11.60 2.10 13.68
C LEU A 259 10.77 0.93 13.17
N ASP A 260 11.31 -0.28 13.25
CA ASP A 260 10.68 -1.54 12.83
C ASP A 260 9.32 -1.74 13.51
N SER A 261 9.24 -1.53 14.83
CA SER A 261 7.99 -1.69 15.58
C SER A 261 6.88 -0.73 15.13
N ARG A 262 7.24 0.48 14.68
CA ARG A 262 6.28 1.48 14.16
C ARG A 262 5.77 1.10 12.78
N VAL A 263 6.64 0.59 11.91
CA VAL A 263 6.29 0.31 10.51
C VAL A 263 5.77 -1.11 10.27
N ALA A 264 6.06 -2.06 11.16
CA ALA A 264 5.72 -3.48 10.99
C ALA A 264 4.23 -3.72 10.69
N PRO A 265 3.25 -3.10 11.38
CA PRO A 265 1.83 -3.27 11.05
C PRO A 265 1.48 -2.93 9.59
N TYR A 266 2.12 -1.90 9.04
CA TYR A 266 1.89 -1.48 7.65
C TYR A 266 2.59 -2.39 6.64
N ILE A 267 3.80 -2.85 6.96
CA ILE A 267 4.55 -3.80 6.11
C ILE A 267 3.83 -5.15 6.06
N ALA A 268 3.32 -5.65 7.19
CA ALA A 268 2.53 -6.88 7.23
C ALA A 268 1.26 -6.76 6.37
N ASN A 269 0.54 -5.65 6.47
CA ASN A 269 -0.63 -5.39 5.63
C ASN A 269 -0.29 -5.36 4.11
N LEU A 270 0.88 -4.86 3.73
CA LEU A 270 1.37 -4.97 2.34
C LEU A 270 1.68 -6.42 1.95
N GLY A 271 2.19 -7.24 2.88
CA GLY A 271 2.39 -8.67 2.70
C GLY A 271 1.06 -9.40 2.45
N ASP A 272 0.05 -9.18 3.29
CA ASP A 272 -1.29 -9.75 3.14
C ASP A 272 -1.93 -9.34 1.82
N LEU A 273 -1.73 -8.09 1.40
CA LEU A 273 -2.21 -7.60 0.11
C LEU A 273 -1.53 -8.32 -1.05
N SER A 274 -0.22 -8.53 -0.97
CA SER A 274 0.55 -9.29 -1.95
C SER A 274 -0.02 -10.70 -2.14
N GLU A 275 -0.32 -11.39 -1.03
CA GLU A 275 -0.94 -12.72 -1.05
C GLU A 275 -2.34 -12.69 -1.68
N SER A 276 -3.17 -11.69 -1.33
CA SER A 276 -4.51 -11.52 -1.90
C SER A 276 -4.51 -11.28 -3.41
N LEU A 277 -3.42 -10.71 -3.95
CA LEU A 277 -3.19 -10.50 -5.38
C LEU A 277 -2.64 -11.74 -6.09
N GLY A 278 -2.47 -12.86 -5.38
CA GLY A 278 -1.92 -14.10 -5.92
C GLY A 278 -0.44 -14.00 -6.26
N MET A 279 0.30 -13.08 -5.62
CA MET A 279 1.76 -13.07 -5.73
C MET A 279 2.30 -14.38 -5.18
N PRO A 280 3.18 -15.07 -5.92
CA PRO A 280 3.61 -16.39 -5.51
C PRO A 280 4.42 -16.34 -4.22
N GLU A 281 4.12 -17.28 -3.32
CA GLU A 281 4.90 -17.47 -2.10
C GLU A 281 6.35 -17.84 -2.44
N ILE A 282 7.28 -17.33 -1.64
CA ILE A 282 8.69 -17.72 -1.71
C ILE A 282 8.85 -19.02 -0.93
N THR A 283 9.31 -20.08 -1.60
CA THR A 283 9.62 -21.36 -0.96
C THR A 283 11.08 -21.73 -1.14
N TYR A 284 11.63 -22.50 -0.22
CA TYR A 284 13.05 -22.85 -0.18
C TYR A 284 13.24 -24.36 -0.23
N ASP A 285 14.09 -24.84 -1.13
CA ASP A 285 14.53 -26.23 -1.18
C ASP A 285 16.04 -26.31 -0.99
N VAL A 286 16.49 -26.85 0.14
CA VAL A 286 17.93 -27.06 0.40
C VAL A 286 18.39 -28.26 -0.41
N THR A 287 19.27 -28.01 -1.38
CA THR A 287 19.80 -29.06 -2.28
C THR A 287 21.09 -29.67 -1.76
N ASN A 288 21.88 -28.90 -1.02
CA ASN A 288 23.09 -29.33 -0.36
C ASN A 288 23.32 -28.49 0.90
N GLU A 289 23.77 -29.11 1.99
CA GLU A 289 24.23 -28.41 3.20
C GLU A 289 25.31 -29.24 3.89
N ALA A 290 26.55 -28.72 3.93
CA ALA A 290 27.70 -29.35 4.57
C ALA A 290 28.80 -28.32 4.87
N ASP A 291 29.56 -28.55 5.94
CA ASP A 291 30.77 -27.77 6.28
C ASP A 291 30.56 -26.24 6.30
N GLY A 292 29.41 -25.79 6.80
CA GLY A 292 29.06 -24.36 6.86
C GLY A 292 28.81 -23.74 5.49
N LYS A 293 28.48 -24.54 4.48
CA LYS A 293 28.04 -24.10 3.15
C LYS A 293 26.72 -24.78 2.80
N ALA A 294 25.85 -24.08 2.08
CA ALA A 294 24.60 -24.64 1.60
C ALA A 294 24.25 -24.09 0.21
N THR A 295 23.50 -24.86 -0.57
CA THR A 295 22.88 -24.38 -1.81
C THR A 295 21.37 -24.52 -1.67
N VAL A 296 20.68 -23.39 -1.75
CA VAL A 296 19.23 -23.30 -1.59
C VAL A 296 18.60 -22.93 -2.92
N GLU A 297 17.70 -23.76 -3.42
CA GLU A 297 16.84 -23.42 -4.54
C GLU A 297 15.68 -22.56 -4.02
N THR A 298 15.75 -21.25 -4.25
CA THR A 298 14.69 -20.30 -3.89
C THR A 298 13.68 -20.24 -5.02
N LYS A 299 12.42 -20.61 -4.75
CA LYS A 299 11.35 -20.64 -5.73
C LYS A 299 10.41 -19.47 -5.53
N ILE A 300 10.14 -18.76 -6.61
CA ILE A 300 9.19 -17.65 -6.70
C ILE A 300 8.26 -17.98 -7.87
N GLY A 301 7.11 -18.60 -7.55
CA GLY A 301 6.18 -19.11 -8.55
C GLY A 301 6.81 -20.26 -9.34
N SER A 302 6.89 -20.12 -10.66
CA SER A 302 7.53 -21.10 -11.55
C SER A 302 9.05 -20.92 -11.68
N THR A 303 9.61 -19.84 -11.13
CA THR A 303 11.04 -19.54 -11.27
C THR A 303 11.79 -20.10 -10.07
N ALA A 304 12.82 -20.90 -10.33
CA ALA A 304 13.75 -21.42 -9.33
C ALA A 304 15.12 -20.78 -9.51
N ILE A 305 15.68 -20.22 -8.43
CA ILE A 305 16.97 -19.53 -8.43
C ILE A 305 17.85 -20.21 -7.38
N PRO A 306 18.95 -20.88 -7.80
CA PRO A 306 19.91 -21.41 -6.84
C PRO A 306 20.68 -20.25 -6.19
N VAL A 307 20.74 -20.26 -4.86
CA VAL A 307 21.50 -19.30 -4.06
C VAL A 307 22.41 -20.08 -3.13
N ASP A 308 23.71 -19.84 -3.25
CA ASP A 308 24.70 -20.41 -2.35
C ASP A 308 24.79 -19.58 -1.08
N TYR A 309 24.88 -20.26 0.06
CA TYR A 309 25.03 -19.69 1.39
C TYR A 309 26.29 -20.22 2.05
N VAL A 310 26.89 -19.38 2.89
CA VAL A 310 28.05 -19.73 3.72
C VAL A 310 27.84 -19.20 5.13
N GLN A 311 28.40 -19.90 6.12
CA GLN A 311 28.40 -19.43 7.50
C GLN A 311 29.53 -18.42 7.73
N VAL A 312 29.18 -17.26 8.27
CA VAL A 312 30.08 -16.23 8.75
C VAL A 312 29.74 -15.95 10.20
N GLU A 313 30.66 -16.22 11.12
CA GLU A 313 30.46 -16.01 12.57
C GLU A 313 29.20 -16.72 13.12
N GLY A 314 28.89 -17.90 12.59
CA GLY A 314 27.73 -18.70 12.99
C GLY A 314 26.40 -18.25 12.36
N LYS A 315 26.40 -17.27 11.46
CA LYS A 315 25.21 -16.81 10.72
C LYS A 315 25.31 -17.21 9.25
N TRP A 316 24.20 -17.63 8.68
CA TRP A 316 24.11 -17.97 7.25
C TRP A 316 23.97 -16.69 6.41
N MET A 317 24.86 -16.53 5.43
CA MET A 317 24.89 -15.39 4.51
C MET A 317 24.95 -15.87 3.06
N PRO A 318 24.32 -15.17 2.10
CA PRO A 318 24.56 -15.43 0.68
C PRO A 318 26.05 -15.36 0.36
N ALA A 319 26.56 -16.29 -0.45
CA ALA A 319 27.98 -16.43 -0.74
C ALA A 319 28.57 -15.21 -1.49
N ASP A 320 27.74 -14.48 -2.23
CA ASP A 320 28.11 -13.21 -2.88
C ASP A 320 28.24 -12.04 -1.89
N LYS A 321 27.83 -12.24 -0.62
CA LYS A 321 27.95 -11.31 0.51
C LYS A 321 28.95 -11.80 1.56
N THR A 322 29.91 -12.61 1.14
CA THR A 322 31.07 -13.09 1.94
C THR A 322 31.93 -11.95 2.47
N LYS A 323 32.91 -12.29 3.35
CA LYS A 323 33.80 -11.32 3.98
C LYS A 323 34.52 -10.44 2.97
N GLU A 324 34.96 -11.01 1.85
CA GLU A 324 35.64 -10.27 0.78
C GLU A 324 34.69 -9.25 0.13
N GLY A 325 33.48 -9.68 -0.25
CA GLY A 325 32.47 -8.79 -0.84
C GLY A 325 31.96 -7.72 0.14
N TRP A 326 31.83 -8.08 1.43
CA TRP A 326 31.47 -7.14 2.49
C TRP A 326 32.58 -6.11 2.75
N ALA A 327 33.84 -6.55 2.81
CA ALA A 327 34.99 -5.66 2.99
C ALA A 327 35.13 -4.68 1.81
N GLU A 328 34.89 -5.14 0.58
CA GLU A 328 34.86 -4.27 -0.59
C GLU A 328 33.69 -3.27 -0.54
N LEU A 329 32.49 -3.73 -0.19
CA LEU A 329 31.31 -2.88 -0.04
C LEU A 329 31.50 -1.79 1.02
N THR A 330 31.97 -2.17 2.21
CA THR A 330 32.22 -1.25 3.33
C THR A 330 33.31 -0.24 2.96
N LYS A 331 34.42 -0.67 2.37
CA LYS A 331 35.48 0.23 1.88
C LYS A 331 34.98 1.20 0.81
N SER A 332 34.11 0.74 -0.09
CA SER A 332 33.47 1.60 -1.10
C SER A 332 32.63 2.70 -0.45
N TRP A 333 31.82 2.34 0.57
CA TRP A 333 31.04 3.31 1.34
C TRP A 333 31.92 4.29 2.13
N GLU A 334 32.99 3.81 2.77
CA GLU A 334 33.96 4.64 3.48
C GLU A 334 34.63 5.66 2.56
N ASN A 335 35.07 5.21 1.38
CA ASN A 335 35.66 6.09 0.37
C ASN A 335 34.64 7.15 -0.07
N GLY A 336 33.39 6.75 -0.30
CA GLY A 336 32.29 7.68 -0.61
C GLY A 336 32.09 8.73 0.48
N LEU A 337 32.02 8.32 1.75
CA LEU A 337 31.84 9.22 2.90
C LEU A 337 33.05 10.14 3.13
N THR A 338 34.27 9.64 2.92
CA THR A 338 35.50 10.42 3.05
C THR A 338 35.56 11.52 2.01
N ASN A 339 35.16 11.20 0.78
CA ASN A 339 35.10 12.15 -0.33
C ASN A 339 33.87 13.07 -0.30
N THR A 340 32.95 12.85 0.64
CA THR A 340 31.76 13.70 0.83
C THR A 340 32.04 14.78 1.87
N PRO A 341 32.02 16.07 1.50
CA PRO A 341 32.12 17.16 2.47
C PRO A 341 31.01 17.08 3.53
N SER A 342 31.31 17.43 4.78
CA SER A 342 30.28 17.48 5.82
C SER A 342 29.19 18.50 5.47
N GLY A 343 27.93 18.13 5.67
CA GLY A 343 26.77 18.94 5.29
C GLY A 343 26.47 18.96 3.79
N SER A 344 27.18 18.16 2.98
CA SER A 344 26.93 18.06 1.53
C SER A 344 26.03 16.88 1.14
N LEU A 345 25.90 15.87 2.02
CA LEU A 345 24.93 14.80 1.82
C LEU A 345 23.53 15.38 2.09
N LEU A 346 22.73 15.53 1.02
CA LEU A 346 21.54 16.39 0.99
C LEU A 346 21.86 17.85 1.31
N GLY A 347 22.93 18.39 0.72
CA GLY A 347 23.30 19.80 0.93
C GLY A 347 22.13 20.75 0.69
N ALA A 348 22.11 21.87 1.40
CA ALA A 348 20.97 22.79 1.49
C ALA A 348 20.32 23.11 0.13
N GLY A 349 21.09 23.25 -0.96
CA GLY A 349 20.55 23.46 -2.31
C GLY A 349 19.78 22.25 -2.89
N GLN A 350 20.29 21.03 -2.74
CA GLN A 350 19.61 19.81 -3.19
C GLN A 350 18.39 19.49 -2.31
N ALA A 351 18.53 19.63 -0.99
CA ALA A 351 17.41 19.49 -0.05
C ALA A 351 16.29 20.49 -0.36
N THR A 352 16.65 21.75 -0.63
CA THR A 352 15.69 22.78 -1.06
C THR A 352 14.99 22.40 -2.36
N MET A 353 15.71 21.86 -3.35
CA MET A 353 15.10 21.46 -4.62
C MET A 353 14.09 20.33 -4.45
N VAL A 354 14.45 19.28 -3.71
CA VAL A 354 13.56 18.15 -3.39
C VAL A 354 12.33 18.65 -2.62
N THR A 355 12.56 19.50 -1.62
CA THR A 355 11.50 20.10 -0.81
C THR A 355 10.56 20.96 -1.64
N LEU A 356 11.08 21.85 -2.49
CA LEU A 356 10.26 22.71 -3.35
C LEU A 356 9.36 21.89 -4.30
N MET A 357 9.89 20.79 -4.84
CA MET A 357 9.09 19.89 -5.66
C MET A 357 8.00 19.22 -4.84
N ILE A 358 8.30 18.66 -3.67
CA ILE A 358 7.31 17.96 -2.84
C ILE A 358 6.28 18.95 -2.26
N ASP A 359 6.74 19.99 -1.57
CA ASP A 359 5.89 20.94 -0.85
C ASP A 359 4.98 21.73 -1.79
N GLY A 360 5.48 22.12 -2.97
CA GLY A 360 4.69 22.86 -3.97
C GLY A 360 3.41 22.12 -4.37
N PHE A 361 3.47 20.79 -4.39
CA PHE A 361 2.32 19.94 -4.70
C PHE A 361 1.53 19.54 -3.45
N VAL A 362 2.23 19.06 -2.43
CA VAL A 362 1.61 18.43 -1.26
C VAL A 362 0.90 19.47 -0.39
N GLN A 363 1.50 20.65 -0.17
CA GLN A 363 0.89 21.67 0.69
C GLN A 363 -0.39 22.22 0.08
N SER A 364 -0.44 22.40 -1.24
CA SER A 364 -1.65 22.82 -1.95
C SER A 364 -2.79 21.80 -1.78
N ALA A 365 -2.48 20.51 -1.92
CA ALA A 365 -3.45 19.43 -1.72
C ALA A 365 -3.88 19.28 -0.25
N LEU A 366 -2.96 19.46 0.70
CA LEU A 366 -3.26 19.44 2.13
C LEU A 366 -4.16 20.60 2.55
N ASN A 367 -3.98 21.79 1.97
CA ASN A 367 -4.76 22.98 2.27
C ASN A 367 -6.12 23.04 1.56
N ALA A 368 -6.44 22.07 0.68
CA ALA A 368 -7.73 22.00 0.02
C ALA A 368 -8.88 21.94 1.04
N ALA A 369 -9.89 22.77 0.84
CA ALA A 369 -11.09 22.81 1.69
C ALA A 369 -12.18 21.84 1.22
N SER A 370 -12.03 21.27 0.02
CA SER A 370 -13.01 20.38 -0.58
C SER A 370 -12.35 19.31 -1.47
N PRO A 371 -13.06 18.19 -1.76
CA PRO A 371 -12.58 17.19 -2.71
C PRO A 371 -12.29 17.80 -4.09
N ARG A 372 -13.11 18.74 -4.55
CA ARG A 372 -12.96 19.37 -5.86
C ARG A 372 -11.65 20.15 -5.97
N GLU A 373 -11.29 20.91 -4.94
CA GLU A 373 -10.02 21.64 -4.90
C GLU A 373 -8.84 20.66 -4.89
N LEU A 374 -8.92 19.60 -4.06
CA LEU A 374 -7.89 18.57 -4.04
C LEU A 374 -7.73 17.91 -5.40
N HIS A 375 -8.82 17.55 -6.08
CA HIS A 375 -8.78 16.92 -7.41
C HIS A 375 -8.12 17.81 -8.46
N ALA A 376 -8.38 19.12 -8.42
CA ALA A 376 -7.70 20.07 -9.32
C ALA A 376 -6.18 20.15 -9.07
N GLN A 377 -5.76 20.06 -7.80
CA GLN A 377 -4.33 19.96 -7.47
C GLN A 377 -3.74 18.62 -7.95
N MET A 378 -4.47 17.52 -7.79
CA MET A 378 -4.04 16.21 -8.29
C MET A 378 -3.89 16.19 -9.82
N ASP A 379 -4.77 16.86 -10.57
CA ASP A 379 -4.59 17.03 -12.02
C ASP A 379 -3.28 17.74 -12.33
N THR A 380 -2.96 18.82 -11.63
CA THR A 380 -1.68 19.55 -11.80
C THR A 380 -0.48 18.66 -11.51
N ILE A 381 -0.55 17.83 -10.46
CA ILE A 381 0.50 16.86 -10.10
C ILE A 381 0.67 15.82 -11.21
N VAL A 382 -0.42 15.21 -11.68
CA VAL A 382 -0.36 14.18 -12.71
C VAL A 382 0.22 14.76 -13.99
N GLU A 383 -0.22 15.94 -14.41
CA GLU A 383 0.33 16.62 -15.60
C GLU A 383 1.81 16.98 -15.43
N GLY A 384 2.20 17.46 -14.24
CA GLY A 384 3.60 17.78 -13.92
C GLY A 384 4.51 16.56 -13.88
N MET A 385 4.00 15.39 -13.49
CA MET A 385 4.77 14.14 -13.43
C MET A 385 4.85 13.39 -14.77
N LYS A 386 4.04 13.72 -15.77
CA LYS A 386 4.06 13.02 -17.07
C LYS A 386 5.46 12.86 -17.68
N PRO A 387 6.31 13.91 -17.75
CA PRO A 387 7.66 13.77 -18.32
C PRO A 387 8.53 12.77 -17.56
N LEU A 388 8.41 12.73 -16.22
CA LEU A 388 9.15 11.78 -15.39
C LEU A 388 8.63 10.35 -15.59
N LEU A 389 7.30 10.17 -15.62
CA LEU A 389 6.68 8.86 -15.86
C LEU A 389 7.05 8.30 -17.23
N SER A 390 7.14 9.14 -18.28
CA SER A 390 7.64 8.70 -19.59
C SER A 390 9.09 8.25 -19.54
N GLN A 391 9.97 8.97 -18.83
CA GLN A 391 11.38 8.57 -18.68
C GLN A 391 11.54 7.24 -17.93
N ILE A 392 10.74 7.00 -16.89
CA ILE A 392 10.75 5.72 -16.16
C ILE A 392 10.24 4.58 -17.06
N ALA A 393 9.17 4.82 -17.81
CA ALA A 393 8.63 3.83 -18.75
C ALA A 393 9.67 3.47 -19.84
N ASP A 394 10.36 4.48 -20.39
CA ASP A 394 11.41 4.29 -21.39
C ASP A 394 12.61 3.55 -20.82
N ALA A 395 13.06 3.89 -19.61
CA ALA A 395 14.14 3.18 -18.92
C ALA A 395 13.78 1.71 -18.64
N ARG A 396 12.54 1.43 -18.22
CA ARG A 396 12.05 0.07 -18.00
C ARG A 396 11.97 -0.71 -19.31
N ALA A 397 11.49 -0.08 -20.39
CA ALA A 397 11.45 -0.68 -21.72
C ALA A 397 12.86 -1.00 -22.25
N ALA A 398 13.82 -0.10 -22.04
CA ALA A 398 15.23 -0.34 -22.37
C ALA A 398 15.81 -1.51 -21.57
N GLY A 399 15.56 -1.57 -20.25
CA GLY A 399 16.00 -2.68 -19.39
C GLY A 399 15.38 -4.03 -19.77
N GLN A 400 14.11 -4.05 -20.20
CA GLN A 400 13.46 -5.26 -20.70
C GLN A 400 14.03 -5.71 -22.05
N ARG A 401 14.37 -4.78 -22.95
CA ARG A 401 15.06 -5.11 -24.22
C ARG A 401 16.45 -5.70 -23.98
N MET A 402 17.18 -5.21 -22.98
CA MET A 402 18.48 -5.79 -22.61
C MET A 402 18.36 -7.17 -21.96
N ARG A 403 17.29 -7.43 -21.18
CA ARG A 403 17.02 -8.77 -20.63
C ARG A 403 16.50 -9.77 -21.66
N GLY A 404 15.75 -9.31 -22.66
CA GLY A 404 15.21 -10.17 -23.72
C GLY A 404 16.23 -10.57 -24.80
N ASN A 405 17.40 -9.92 -24.86
CA ASN A 405 18.41 -10.21 -25.89
C ASN A 405 19.53 -11.16 -25.42
N GLY A 406 19.40 -11.72 -24.21
CA GLY A 406 20.30 -12.73 -23.68
C GLY A 406 19.64 -14.11 -23.73
N ASN A 407 19.96 -14.88 -24.78
CA ASN A 407 19.73 -16.33 -24.87
C ASN A 407 18.39 -16.80 -25.48
N SER A 408 18.27 -16.73 -26.81
CA SER A 408 17.41 -17.63 -27.58
C SER A 408 18.14 -18.14 -28.84
N SER A 409 19.15 -18.99 -28.63
CA SER A 409 19.67 -19.88 -29.67
C SER A 409 19.00 -21.25 -29.53
N SER A 410 17.83 -21.42 -30.15
CA SER A 410 17.35 -22.76 -30.56
C SER A 410 16.18 -22.64 -31.55
N SER A 411 16.48 -22.95 -32.81
CA SER A 411 15.70 -23.79 -33.72
C SER A 411 14.16 -23.75 -33.62
N SER A 412 13.50 -23.08 -34.57
CA SER A 412 12.55 -23.77 -35.44
C SER A 412 12.23 -22.98 -36.71
N ASN A 413 11.81 -23.73 -37.72
CA ASN A 413 11.86 -23.48 -39.15
C ASN A 413 10.44 -23.18 -39.69
N TYR A 414 10.38 -22.42 -40.80
CA TYR A 414 9.23 -22.14 -41.70
C TYR A 414 7.99 -21.40 -41.17
N ASP A 415 7.67 -20.22 -41.75
CA ASP A 415 6.55 -20.07 -42.69
C ASP A 415 6.56 -18.70 -43.43
N TYR A 416 5.93 -18.70 -44.60
CA TYR A 416 5.92 -17.77 -45.74
C TYR A 416 5.53 -16.29 -45.52
N GLY A 417 6.22 -15.40 -46.25
CA GLY A 417 5.54 -14.61 -47.31
C GLY A 417 5.40 -13.09 -47.15
N SER A 418 5.95 -12.37 -48.16
CA SER A 418 5.61 -11.01 -48.64
C SER A 418 6.12 -9.84 -47.77
N GLY A 419 6.84 -8.82 -48.26
CA GLY A 419 7.18 -8.38 -49.61
C GLY A 419 7.61 -6.90 -49.52
N TYR A 420 8.59 -6.51 -50.36
CA TYR A 420 9.19 -5.16 -50.51
C TYR A 420 10.05 -4.69 -49.31
N GLY A 421 11.36 -4.45 -49.41
CA GLY A 421 12.18 -4.02 -50.54
C GLY A 421 12.70 -2.61 -50.24
N THR A 422 13.91 -2.49 -49.72
CA THR A 422 14.86 -1.42 -50.11
C THR A 422 16.25 -1.70 -49.54
N ASP A 423 17.14 -1.82 -50.50
CA ASP A 423 18.59 -1.88 -50.49
C ASP A 423 19.20 -0.60 -49.91
N TYR A 424 20.26 -0.72 -49.10
CA TYR A 424 21.53 0.01 -49.20
C TYR A 424 22.49 -0.48 -48.09
N GLY A 425 23.67 -0.93 -48.52
CA GLY A 425 24.66 -1.64 -47.70
C GLY A 425 25.74 -0.80 -47.03
N SER A 426 26.91 -1.46 -46.89
CA SER A 426 28.10 -1.12 -46.07
C SER A 426 27.98 -1.64 -44.64
N GLY A 427 28.69 -2.66 -44.18
CA GLY A 427 30.12 -2.93 -44.37
C GLY A 427 30.87 -2.42 -43.14
N MET A 428 30.99 -3.24 -42.09
CA MET A 428 31.96 -3.03 -41.01
C MET A 428 32.15 -4.29 -40.15
N ASP A 429 33.35 -4.85 -40.23
CA ASP A 429 33.97 -5.73 -39.23
C ASP A 429 34.16 -4.99 -37.89
N SER A 430 33.95 -5.69 -36.77
CA SER A 430 34.68 -5.55 -35.49
C SER A 430 33.98 -6.42 -34.43
N SER A 431 34.55 -7.55 -34.07
CA SER A 431 35.54 -7.74 -32.99
C SER A 431 34.99 -7.45 -31.58
N SER A 432 35.01 -8.50 -30.77
CA SER A 432 34.78 -8.53 -29.32
C SER A 432 35.53 -7.44 -28.55
N SER A 433 34.85 -6.75 -27.63
CA SER A 433 35.31 -6.48 -26.25
C SER A 433 34.26 -5.62 -25.53
N SER A 434 33.66 -6.16 -24.47
CA SER A 434 32.60 -5.47 -23.71
C SER A 434 33.07 -5.04 -22.31
N SER A 435 34.33 -4.64 -22.15
CA SER A 435 34.87 -4.22 -20.84
C SER A 435 35.60 -2.87 -20.82
N SER A 436 35.84 -2.19 -21.95
CA SER A 436 36.61 -0.92 -21.93
C SER A 436 35.77 0.37 -21.90
N ALA A 437 34.45 0.29 -22.14
CA ALA A 437 33.59 1.48 -22.22
C ALA A 437 33.36 2.19 -20.88
N TYR A 438 33.63 1.53 -19.75
CA TYR A 438 33.47 2.12 -18.41
C TYR A 438 34.75 2.81 -17.91
N GLU A 439 35.93 2.34 -18.34
CA GLU A 439 37.23 2.95 -17.96
C GLU A 439 37.54 4.22 -18.74
N GLU A 440 37.07 4.33 -19.98
CA GLU A 440 37.36 5.49 -20.85
C GLU A 440 36.52 6.73 -20.48
N ALA A 441 35.33 6.55 -19.91
CA ALA A 441 34.50 7.63 -19.38
C ALA A 441 35.08 8.25 -18.08
N MET A 442 35.77 7.44 -17.26
CA MET A 442 36.42 7.90 -16.03
C MET A 442 37.75 8.62 -16.29
N ARG A 443 38.42 8.33 -17.41
CA ARG A 443 39.68 9.01 -17.79
C ARG A 443 39.49 10.42 -18.34
N GLN A 444 38.37 10.72 -18.98
CA GLN A 444 38.12 12.05 -19.56
C GLN A 444 37.69 13.12 -18.54
N GLN A 445 37.29 12.73 -17.32
CA GLN A 445 36.96 13.68 -16.24
C GLN A 445 38.16 14.14 -15.41
N SER A 446 39.35 13.55 -15.60
CA SER A 446 40.54 13.80 -14.77
C SER A 446 41.62 14.67 -15.41
N SER A 447 41.45 15.16 -16.66
CA SER A 447 42.53 15.86 -17.37
C SER A 447 42.37 17.38 -17.49
N GLY A 448 41.50 18.01 -16.70
CA GLY A 448 41.35 19.46 -16.72
C GLY A 448 41.35 20.04 -15.32
N TYR A 449 42.51 20.22 -14.71
CA TYR A 449 42.82 21.33 -13.80
C TYR A 449 44.27 21.22 -13.30
N GLU A 450 45.14 22.11 -13.76
CA GLU A 450 46.31 22.67 -13.04
C GLU A 450 47.09 23.61 -13.99
N PRO A 451 47.75 24.66 -13.46
CA PRO A 451 47.23 25.88 -12.83
C PRO A 451 46.88 27.00 -13.83
#